data_AF-A0A9J7M7N0-F1
#
_entry.id   AF-A0A9J7M7N0-F1
#
_cell.length_a   1.000
_cell.length_b   1.000
_cell.length_c   1.000
_cell.angle_alpha   90.00
_cell.angle_beta   90.00
_cell.angle_gamma   90.00
#
_symmetry.space_group_name_H-M   'P 1'
#
loop_
_entity.id
_entity.type
_entity.pdbx_description
1 polymer ?
#
loop_
_entity_poly.entity_id
_entity_poly.type
_entity_poly.pdbx_seq_one_letter_code
_entity_poly.pdbx_strand_id
1 'polypeptide(L)'
;MVPLAGSNGKTWFGVGSNGKLYRRYEDGGGTWHWVDHGYGKPDHQLYNAEPCVNGPKAVEVTTSNGHLAGRHFWGGNWLRTHHGRPYDSHVIATGCSNVNTSGSKSRTFLRGSDGDLYEHYYDWGTGFRWRWHGVPAKPPAPPATYVDDIKTTSYYTGRGRSNVFVVGTDGNLWQLWTKHVHNSPDTWFNRGKPAGKVIRHIHASRGGLRWAITTDGSVCRAIGAWPCYSLPNRKILDCSDPFLTSAGRSMFCNTVGTVYNPSYSGYRVSIYYVIYCASWVFGGPV
;
A
#
# COMPACT_ATOMS: atom_id res chain seq x y z
N MET A 1 -10.28 -3.66 0.80
CA MET A 1 -9.97 -3.76 2.25
C MET A 1 -8.47 -3.96 2.37
N VAL A 2 -7.76 -3.13 3.15
CA VAL A 2 -6.32 -3.29 3.35
C VAL A 2 -6.11 -3.96 4.71
N PRO A 3 -5.50 -5.17 4.78
CA PRO A 3 -5.24 -5.82 6.05
C PRO A 3 -4.15 -5.08 6.84
N LEU A 4 -4.29 -5.01 8.16
CA LEU A 4 -3.23 -4.51 9.01
C LEU A 4 -2.10 -5.55 9.14
N ALA A 5 -0.91 -5.21 8.66
CA ALA A 5 0.32 -5.93 8.97
C ALA A 5 0.79 -5.73 10.44
N GLY A 6 0.14 -4.85 11.21
CA GLY A 6 0.60 -4.40 12.53
C GLY A 6 -0.18 -4.86 13.76
N SER A 7 -1.38 -5.43 13.62
CA SER A 7 -2.29 -5.70 14.76
C SER A 7 -2.76 -7.16 14.88
N ASN A 8 -1.88 -8.13 14.61
CA ASN A 8 -2.21 -9.57 14.60
C ASN A 8 -3.45 -9.92 13.73
N GLY A 9 -3.76 -9.11 12.71
CA GLY A 9 -4.95 -9.30 11.87
C GLY A 9 -6.29 -8.95 12.52
N LYS A 10 -6.31 -8.31 13.71
CA LYS A 10 -7.53 -8.02 14.48
C LYS A 10 -8.19 -6.68 14.16
N THR A 11 -7.70 -5.94 13.18
CA THR A 11 -8.31 -4.67 12.76
C THR A 11 -8.08 -4.47 11.27
N TRP A 12 -9.07 -3.93 10.57
CA TRP A 12 -9.02 -3.65 9.15
C TRP A 12 -9.68 -2.31 8.87
N PHE A 13 -9.13 -1.60 7.88
CA PHE A 13 -9.75 -0.40 7.34
C PHE A 13 -10.08 -0.62 5.87
N GLY A 14 -11.19 -0.01 5.46
CA GLY A 14 -11.63 -0.06 4.07
C GLY A 14 -12.48 1.14 3.74
N VAL A 15 -12.41 1.57 2.48
CA VAL A 15 -13.33 2.56 1.94
C VAL A 15 -14.48 1.80 1.28
N GLY A 16 -15.71 2.12 1.67
CA GLY A 16 -16.91 1.55 1.05
C GLY A 16 -17.18 2.17 -0.32
N SER A 17 -18.05 1.53 -1.11
CA SER A 17 -18.49 2.07 -2.42
C SER A 17 -19.18 3.44 -2.30
N ASN A 18 -19.68 3.78 -1.12
CA ASN A 18 -20.25 5.09 -0.78
C ASN A 18 -19.19 6.16 -0.41
N GLY A 19 -17.89 5.85 -0.55
CA GLY A 19 -16.78 6.76 -0.26
C GLY A 19 -16.54 7.02 1.23
N LYS A 20 -17.17 6.26 2.14
CA LYS A 20 -16.92 6.36 3.58
C LYS A 20 -15.84 5.40 4.04
N LEU A 21 -15.12 5.78 5.08
CA LEU A 21 -14.14 4.94 5.74
C LEU A 21 -14.81 4.05 6.79
N TYR A 22 -14.54 2.76 6.75
CA TYR A 22 -15.01 1.77 7.70
C TYR A 22 -13.82 1.11 8.40
N ARG A 23 -14.06 0.73 9.66
CA ARG A 23 -13.15 -0.09 10.44
C ARG A 23 -13.87 -1.34 10.90
N ARG A 24 -13.25 -2.50 10.70
CA ARG A 24 -13.66 -3.76 11.33
C ARG A 24 -12.60 -4.16 12.34
N TYR A 25 -12.97 -4.52 13.56
CA TYR A 25 -11.99 -4.94 14.57
C TYR A 25 -12.54 -6.00 15.52
N GLU A 26 -11.65 -6.81 16.08
CA GLU A 26 -11.93 -7.77 17.12
C GLU A 26 -11.62 -7.13 18.48
N ASP A 27 -12.55 -7.22 19.43
CA ASP A 27 -12.30 -6.79 20.80
C ASP A 27 -11.48 -7.81 21.60
N GLY A 28 -11.19 -7.50 22.86
CA GLY A 28 -10.45 -8.39 23.75
C GLY A 28 -11.17 -9.71 24.07
N GLY A 29 -12.50 -9.77 23.86
CA GLY A 29 -13.34 -10.96 24.07
C GLY A 29 -13.53 -11.80 22.81
N GLY A 30 -12.91 -11.43 21.68
CA GLY A 30 -13.03 -12.18 20.43
C GLY A 30 -14.20 -11.79 19.54
N THR A 31 -14.96 -10.75 19.91
CA THR A 31 -16.12 -10.31 19.14
C THR A 31 -15.72 -9.31 18.07
N TRP A 32 -16.24 -9.49 16.86
CA TRP A 32 -15.98 -8.60 15.73
C TRP A 32 -17.00 -7.47 15.63
N HIS A 33 -16.50 -6.25 15.51
CA HIS A 33 -17.27 -5.01 15.44
C HIS A 33 -17.03 -4.28 14.12
N TRP A 34 -18.06 -3.60 13.63
CA TRP A 34 -17.97 -2.67 12.50
C TRP A 34 -18.22 -1.24 12.97
N VAL A 35 -17.42 -0.31 12.45
CA VAL A 35 -17.51 1.12 12.76
C VAL A 35 -17.47 1.91 11.47
N ASP A 36 -18.49 2.74 11.26
CA ASP A 36 -18.50 3.79 10.23
C ASP A 36 -17.71 5.00 10.76
N HIS A 37 -16.59 5.31 10.12
CA HIS A 37 -15.83 6.53 10.39
C HIS A 37 -16.32 7.71 9.53
N GLY A 38 -17.19 7.50 8.55
CA GLY A 38 -17.75 8.55 7.71
C GLY A 38 -16.76 9.09 6.69
N TYR A 39 -16.90 10.37 6.36
CA TYR A 39 -16.18 11.04 5.28
C TYR A 39 -14.89 11.73 5.72
N GLY A 40 -14.06 12.06 4.74
CA GLY A 40 -12.84 12.85 4.90
C GLY A 40 -13.11 14.32 5.23
N LYS A 41 -12.08 14.96 5.80
CA LYS A 41 -12.01 16.42 6.03
C LYS A 41 -11.18 17.06 4.91
N PRO A 42 -11.43 18.33 4.52
CA PRO A 42 -12.60 19.17 4.86
C PRO A 42 -13.89 18.66 4.23
N ASP A 43 -15.03 19.10 4.71
CA ASP A 43 -16.32 19.10 4.00
C ASP A 43 -16.78 17.77 3.35
N HIS A 44 -16.90 16.72 4.15
CA HIS A 44 -17.55 15.46 3.75
C HIS A 44 -17.00 14.87 2.44
N GLN A 45 -15.70 15.03 2.21
CA GLN A 45 -15.08 14.53 0.99
C GLN A 45 -15.07 13.00 0.99
N LEU A 46 -15.40 12.43 -0.17
CA LEU A 46 -15.36 10.99 -0.36
C LEU A 46 -13.90 10.53 -0.28
N TYR A 47 -13.68 9.39 0.37
CA TYR A 47 -12.42 8.68 0.19
C TYR A 47 -12.46 7.94 -1.15
N ASN A 48 -11.38 8.04 -1.93
CA ASN A 48 -11.31 7.51 -3.29
C ASN A 48 -10.14 6.54 -3.50
N ALA A 49 -9.37 6.24 -2.46
CA ALA A 49 -8.19 5.40 -2.52
C ALA A 49 -8.18 4.34 -1.41
N GLU A 50 -7.32 3.35 -1.59
CA GLU A 50 -7.04 2.40 -0.53
C GLU A 50 -6.41 3.10 0.69
N PRO A 51 -6.90 2.81 1.91
CA PRO A 51 -6.37 3.41 3.11
C PRO A 51 -4.96 2.87 3.41
N CYS A 52 -4.01 3.76 3.68
CA CYS A 52 -2.73 3.38 4.28
C CYS A 52 -2.86 3.39 5.79
N VAL A 53 -2.78 2.22 6.39
CA VAL A 53 -2.98 2.09 7.83
C VAL A 53 -1.67 2.31 8.59
N ASN A 54 -1.70 3.17 9.61
CA ASN A 54 -0.59 3.46 10.50
C ASN A 54 -0.85 2.83 11.89
N GLY A 55 -0.90 1.50 11.93
CA GLY A 55 -1.24 0.74 13.14
C GLY A 55 -2.74 0.75 13.48
N PRO A 56 -3.14 0.11 14.60
CA PRO A 56 -4.57 -0.08 14.93
C PRO A 56 -5.32 1.21 15.28
N LYS A 57 -4.57 2.29 15.52
CA LYS A 57 -5.05 3.57 16.07
C LYS A 57 -4.85 4.73 15.10
N ALA A 58 -4.38 4.51 13.87
CA ALA A 58 -4.27 5.58 12.89
C ALA A 58 -4.38 5.05 11.46
N VAL A 59 -4.99 5.84 10.59
CA VAL A 59 -5.15 5.54 9.16
C VAL A 59 -5.16 6.85 8.39
N GLU A 60 -4.47 6.84 7.25
CA GLU A 60 -4.43 7.95 6.31
C GLU A 60 -5.02 7.47 4.99
N VAL A 61 -5.75 8.35 4.30
CA VAL A 61 -6.48 8.03 3.08
C VAL A 61 -6.58 9.28 2.21
N THR A 62 -6.43 9.10 0.90
CA THR A 62 -6.67 10.16 -0.07
C THR A 62 -8.17 10.39 -0.25
N THR A 63 -8.53 11.66 -0.32
CA THR A 63 -9.89 12.13 -0.59
C THR A 63 -10.09 12.43 -2.08
N SER A 64 -11.33 12.49 -2.53
CA SER A 64 -11.72 12.71 -3.93
C SER A 64 -11.19 14.01 -4.54
N ASN A 65 -10.90 15.02 -3.72
CA ASN A 65 -10.30 16.27 -4.14
C ASN A 65 -8.75 16.26 -4.08
N GLY A 66 -8.14 15.11 -3.80
CA GLY A 66 -6.69 14.92 -3.77
C GLY A 66 -5.98 15.39 -2.52
N HIS A 67 -6.70 15.59 -1.41
CA HIS A 67 -6.09 15.87 -0.12
C HIS A 67 -5.82 14.59 0.66
N LEU A 68 -4.77 14.61 1.47
CA LEU A 68 -4.51 13.60 2.49
C LEU A 68 -5.33 13.93 3.73
N ALA A 69 -6.15 12.97 4.15
CA ALA A 69 -6.92 13.05 5.38
C ALA A 69 -6.81 11.73 6.15
N GLY A 70 -7.18 11.75 7.42
CA GLY A 70 -7.03 10.56 8.23
C GLY A 70 -7.90 10.51 9.47
N ARG A 71 -7.73 9.40 10.19
CA ARG A 71 -8.29 9.17 11.51
C ARG A 71 -7.18 8.71 12.43
N HIS A 72 -7.13 9.26 13.62
CA HIS A 72 -6.25 8.76 14.67
C HIS A 72 -6.98 8.71 16.01
N PHE A 73 -6.60 7.75 16.85
CA PHE A 73 -7.18 7.53 18.16
C PHE A 73 -6.29 8.15 19.23
N TRP A 74 -6.80 9.18 19.91
CA TRP A 74 -6.10 9.91 20.95
C TRP A 74 -7.08 10.33 22.04
N GLY A 75 -6.65 10.27 23.32
CA GLY A 75 -7.47 10.73 24.44
C GLY A 75 -8.84 10.03 24.52
N GLY A 76 -8.88 8.72 24.22
CA GLY A 76 -10.12 7.92 24.24
C GLY A 76 -11.04 8.11 23.04
N ASN A 77 -10.69 8.98 22.07
CA ASN A 77 -11.57 9.34 20.96
C ASN A 77 -10.88 9.22 19.60
N TRP A 78 -11.68 8.95 18.56
CA TRP A 78 -11.23 9.00 17.18
C TRP A 78 -11.35 10.42 16.62
N LEU A 79 -10.21 11.05 16.40
CA LEU A 79 -10.11 12.40 15.84
C LEU A 79 -9.98 12.34 14.31
N ARG A 80 -10.47 13.38 13.63
CA ARG A 80 -10.32 13.59 12.18
C ARG A 80 -9.09 14.46 11.91
N THR A 81 -8.26 14.06 10.95
CA THR A 81 -7.12 14.85 10.47
C THR A 81 -7.31 15.27 9.03
N HIS A 82 -6.78 16.45 8.71
CA HIS A 82 -6.63 16.95 7.35
C HIS A 82 -5.22 17.50 7.22
N HIS A 83 -4.44 16.89 6.34
CA HIS A 83 -3.03 17.20 6.13
C HIS A 83 -2.80 18.02 4.86
N GLY A 84 -3.86 18.30 4.11
CA GLY A 84 -3.78 19.07 2.88
C GLY A 84 -3.17 18.26 1.74
N ARG A 85 -2.34 18.91 0.94
CA ARG A 85 -1.67 18.37 -0.24
C ARG A 85 -0.23 18.92 -0.28
N PRO A 86 0.72 18.28 -1.00
CA PRO A 86 2.10 18.73 -1.03
C PRO A 86 2.28 20.20 -1.40
N TYR A 87 1.57 20.64 -2.44
CA TYR A 87 1.56 22.00 -2.95
C TYR A 87 0.19 22.31 -3.56
N ASP A 88 -0.17 23.58 -3.70
CA ASP A 88 -1.50 23.98 -4.16
C ASP A 88 -1.86 23.58 -5.61
N SER A 89 -0.88 23.22 -6.42
CA SER A 89 -1.11 22.69 -7.78
C SER A 89 -1.11 21.16 -7.85
N HIS A 90 -0.78 20.46 -6.76
CA HIS A 90 -0.53 19.02 -6.78
C HIS A 90 -1.65 18.26 -6.08
N VAL A 91 -2.31 17.38 -6.83
CA VAL A 91 -3.38 16.50 -6.35
C VAL A 91 -2.74 15.16 -5.99
N ILE A 92 -3.11 14.59 -4.85
CA ILE A 92 -2.71 13.22 -4.55
C ILE A 92 -3.59 12.29 -5.37
N ALA A 93 -3.00 11.51 -6.27
CA ALA A 93 -3.76 10.76 -7.26
C ALA A 93 -4.45 9.55 -6.62
N THR A 94 -3.67 8.64 -6.05
CA THR A 94 -4.13 7.39 -5.44
C THR A 94 -2.94 6.64 -4.84
N GLY A 95 -3.23 5.74 -3.90
CA GLY A 95 -2.24 4.91 -3.26
C GLY A 95 -1.43 5.66 -2.20
N CYS A 96 -1.19 4.99 -1.08
CA CYS A 96 -0.26 5.49 -0.09
C CYS A 96 0.41 4.36 0.67
N SER A 97 1.54 4.68 1.29
CA SER A 97 2.31 3.74 2.10
C SER A 97 2.75 4.39 3.39
N ASN A 98 2.43 3.76 4.51
CA ASN A 98 2.72 4.28 5.83
C ASN A 98 3.91 3.59 6.48
N VAL A 99 4.78 4.38 7.09
CA VAL A 99 5.89 3.93 7.90
C VAL A 99 5.76 4.50 9.31
N ASN A 100 5.73 3.61 10.31
CA ASN A 100 5.66 4.00 11.71
C ASN A 100 7.07 4.16 12.29
N THR A 101 7.32 5.28 12.97
CA THR A 101 8.55 5.53 13.74
C THR A 101 8.25 5.59 15.23
N SER A 102 9.23 5.25 16.08
CA SER A 102 9.08 5.28 17.53
C SER A 102 8.47 6.61 18.01
N GLY A 103 7.41 6.53 18.83
CA GLY A 103 6.68 7.71 19.31
C GLY A 103 5.45 8.10 18.47
N SER A 104 4.91 7.19 17.63
CA SER A 104 3.67 7.37 16.85
C SER A 104 3.73 8.41 15.73
N LYS A 105 4.92 8.71 15.21
CA LYS A 105 5.09 9.69 14.12
C LYS A 105 5.04 8.97 12.78
N SER A 106 3.93 9.14 12.06
CA SER A 106 3.75 8.61 10.70
C SER A 106 4.66 9.33 9.72
N ARG A 107 5.22 8.54 8.80
CA ARG A 107 5.66 9.02 7.49
C ARG A 107 4.74 8.37 6.45
N THR A 108 4.05 9.18 5.68
CA THR A 108 3.10 8.72 4.65
C THR A 108 3.67 9.06 3.30
N PHE A 109 3.92 8.06 2.46
CA PHE A 109 4.41 8.23 1.10
C PHE A 109 3.24 8.11 0.13
N LEU A 110 3.12 9.05 -0.81
CA LEU A 110 1.98 9.17 -1.71
C LEU A 110 2.43 9.51 -3.13
N ARG A 111 1.66 9.05 -4.11
CA ARG A 111 1.80 9.41 -5.51
C ARG A 111 1.03 10.69 -5.81
N GLY A 112 1.71 11.69 -6.36
CA GLY A 112 1.08 12.87 -6.95
C GLY A 112 0.49 12.58 -8.32
N SER A 113 -0.48 13.40 -8.76
CA SER A 113 -1.09 13.34 -10.09
C SER A 113 -0.11 13.63 -11.23
N ASP A 114 1.01 14.27 -10.92
CA ASP A 114 2.16 14.51 -11.78
C ASP A 114 3.07 13.27 -11.93
N GLY A 115 2.84 12.22 -11.13
CA GLY A 115 3.63 11.00 -11.15
C GLY A 115 4.83 11.02 -10.19
N ASP A 116 4.98 12.06 -9.38
CA ASP A 116 6.08 12.18 -8.43
C ASP A 116 5.73 11.53 -7.08
N LEU A 117 6.78 11.17 -6.34
CA LEU A 117 6.62 10.68 -4.97
C LEU A 117 6.75 11.83 -3.96
N TYR A 118 5.78 11.89 -3.05
CA TYR A 118 5.75 12.80 -1.92
C TYR A 118 5.75 12.06 -0.60
N GLU A 119 6.25 12.73 0.43
CA GLU A 119 6.23 12.29 1.81
C GLU A 119 5.54 13.35 2.68
N HIS A 120 4.53 12.93 3.44
CA HIS A 120 3.97 13.67 4.56
C HIS A 120 4.53 13.11 5.87
N TYR A 121 5.24 13.92 6.63
CA TYR A 121 5.93 13.47 7.84
C TYR A 121 5.88 14.50 8.97
N TYR A 122 6.07 14.03 10.19
CA TYR A 122 6.21 14.91 11.36
C TYR A 122 7.68 15.27 11.58
N ASP A 123 7.98 16.56 11.58
CA ASP A 123 9.28 17.14 11.91
C ASP A 123 9.29 17.70 13.34
N TRP A 124 10.38 17.43 14.09
CA TRP A 124 10.45 17.80 15.50
C TRP A 124 10.57 19.32 15.67
N GLY A 125 9.72 19.89 16.52
CA GLY A 125 9.68 21.34 16.77
C GLY A 125 8.88 22.16 15.76
N THR A 126 8.51 21.61 14.61
CA THR A 126 7.81 22.37 13.54
C THR A 126 6.51 21.72 13.07
N GLY A 127 6.26 20.45 13.40
CA GLY A 127 5.01 19.76 13.11
C GLY A 127 5.01 19.04 11.76
N PHE A 128 3.83 18.87 11.19
CA PHE A 128 3.65 18.13 9.93
C PHE A 128 4.16 18.92 8.72
N ARG A 129 4.87 18.23 7.82
CA ARG A 129 5.50 18.80 6.63
C ARG A 129 5.38 17.88 5.43
N TRP A 130 5.49 18.49 4.25
CA TRP A 130 5.59 17.82 2.97
C TRP A 130 7.03 17.82 2.48
N ARG A 131 7.47 16.71 1.87
CA ARG A 131 8.75 16.57 1.20
C ARG A 131 8.54 15.91 -0.16
N TRP A 132 9.27 16.41 -1.15
CA TRP A 132 9.31 15.88 -2.50
C TRP A 132 10.50 14.92 -2.67
N HIS A 133 10.28 13.79 -3.34
CA HIS A 133 11.30 12.79 -3.65
C HIS A 133 11.54 12.58 -5.15
N GLY A 134 10.78 13.28 -6.00
CA GLY A 134 10.86 13.15 -7.45
C GLY A 134 10.38 11.80 -7.97
N VAL A 135 11.00 11.38 -9.07
CA VAL A 135 10.62 10.21 -9.86
C VAL A 135 11.66 9.09 -9.76
N PRO A 136 11.25 7.81 -9.93
CA PRO A 136 12.14 6.66 -9.95
C PRO A 136 13.36 6.77 -10.87
N ALA A 137 13.18 7.29 -12.09
CA ALA A 137 14.27 7.52 -13.03
C ALA A 137 14.17 8.93 -13.63
N LYS A 138 15.17 9.77 -13.36
CA LYS A 138 15.29 11.12 -13.91
C LYS A 138 16.05 11.08 -15.25
N PRO A 139 15.70 11.92 -16.25
CA PRO A 139 16.48 12.06 -17.49
C PRO A 139 17.99 12.25 -17.21
N PRO A 140 18.87 11.74 -18.11
CA PRO A 140 18.88 12.16 -19.51
C PRO A 140 18.43 11.12 -20.57
N ALA A 141 17.98 9.92 -20.20
CA ALA A 141 17.38 8.98 -21.17
C ALA A 141 15.85 9.00 -21.05
N PRO A 142 15.12 9.62 -22.01
CA PRO A 142 13.67 9.53 -22.07
C PRO A 142 13.18 8.11 -22.37
N PRO A 143 11.94 7.79 -21.98
CA PRO A 143 11.06 8.61 -21.14
C PRO A 143 11.43 8.47 -19.64
N ALA A 144 11.15 9.53 -18.87
CA ALA A 144 11.24 9.45 -17.40
C ALA A 144 10.30 8.36 -16.87
N THR A 145 10.73 7.63 -15.84
CA THR A 145 9.88 6.65 -15.17
C THR A 145 9.22 7.33 -13.98
N TYR A 146 7.91 7.54 -14.06
CA TYR A 146 7.09 8.09 -12.97
C TYR A 146 6.62 6.98 -12.02
N VAL A 147 6.13 7.36 -10.86
CA VAL A 147 5.37 6.46 -9.97
C VAL A 147 4.03 6.16 -10.64
N ASP A 148 3.71 4.89 -10.81
CA ASP A 148 2.42 4.40 -11.32
C ASP A 148 1.54 3.87 -10.18
N ASP A 149 2.10 3.03 -9.32
CA ASP A 149 1.38 2.48 -8.16
C ASP A 149 2.22 2.50 -6.88
N ILE A 150 1.54 2.69 -5.76
CA ILE A 150 2.12 2.61 -4.42
C ILE A 150 1.10 2.02 -3.45
N LYS A 151 1.57 1.05 -2.66
CA LYS A 151 0.79 0.30 -1.66
C LYS A 151 1.57 0.25 -0.35
N THR A 152 0.94 -0.24 0.72
CA THR A 152 1.46 -0.34 2.11
C THR A 152 2.66 -1.28 2.28
N THR A 153 3.78 -0.96 1.63
CA THR A 153 4.95 -1.83 1.49
C THR A 153 6.22 -1.28 2.11
N SER A 154 6.19 -0.01 2.50
CA SER A 154 7.36 0.72 2.98
C SER A 154 7.69 0.36 4.43
N TYR A 155 8.97 0.45 4.80
CA TYR A 155 9.38 0.16 6.17
C TYR A 155 10.54 1.03 6.63
N TYR A 156 10.57 1.28 7.94
CA TYR A 156 11.62 2.03 8.62
C TYR A 156 12.86 1.18 8.81
N THR A 157 14.05 1.72 8.53
CA THR A 157 15.33 1.02 8.71
C THR A 157 16.16 1.54 9.89
N GLY A 158 15.60 2.41 10.72
CA GLY A 158 16.38 3.07 11.78
C GLY A 158 16.97 4.40 11.32
N ARG A 159 17.32 5.24 12.31
CA ARG A 159 17.95 6.56 12.13
C ARG A 159 17.31 7.38 11.02
N GLY A 160 15.98 7.54 11.00
CA GLY A 160 15.20 8.36 10.04
C GLY A 160 15.18 7.86 8.60
N ARG A 161 15.68 6.65 8.32
CA ARG A 161 15.71 6.09 6.98
C ARG A 161 14.55 5.15 6.74
N SER A 162 14.08 5.07 5.50
CA SER A 162 12.98 4.21 5.09
C SER A 162 13.24 3.65 3.71
N ASN A 163 12.79 2.41 3.52
CA ASN A 163 12.62 1.82 2.20
C ASN A 163 11.21 2.10 1.74
N VAL A 164 11.08 2.76 0.60
CA VAL A 164 9.80 2.95 -0.07
C VAL A 164 9.83 2.17 -1.37
N PHE A 165 8.77 1.43 -1.66
CA PHE A 165 8.65 0.66 -2.88
C PHE A 165 7.49 1.20 -3.68
N VAL A 166 7.69 1.29 -5.00
CA VAL A 166 6.69 1.74 -5.95
C VAL A 166 6.78 0.90 -7.22
N VAL A 167 5.69 0.89 -7.99
CA VAL A 167 5.71 0.46 -9.38
C VAL A 167 5.99 1.68 -10.25
N GLY A 168 6.96 1.56 -11.14
CA GLY A 168 7.23 2.60 -12.14
C GLY A 168 6.32 2.45 -13.35
N THR A 169 6.11 3.52 -14.11
CA THR A 169 5.40 3.48 -15.41
C THR A 169 6.08 2.58 -16.46
N ASP A 170 7.34 2.18 -16.23
CA ASP A 170 8.08 1.17 -16.98
C ASP A 170 7.75 -0.29 -16.59
N GLY A 171 6.85 -0.46 -15.61
CA GLY A 171 6.42 -1.74 -15.06
C GLY A 171 7.44 -2.42 -14.16
N ASN A 172 8.50 -1.71 -13.74
CA ASN A 172 9.51 -2.23 -12.82
C ASN A 172 9.15 -1.94 -11.36
N LEU A 173 9.68 -2.76 -10.45
CA LEU A 173 9.72 -2.44 -9.04
C LEU A 173 10.85 -1.47 -8.77
N TRP A 174 10.54 -0.33 -8.18
CA TRP A 174 11.52 0.66 -7.76
C TRP A 174 11.58 0.77 -6.24
N GLN A 175 12.78 1.03 -5.73
CA GLN A 175 13.03 1.23 -4.32
C GLN A 175 13.69 2.59 -4.10
N LEU A 176 13.05 3.42 -3.29
CA LEU A 176 13.66 4.64 -2.75
C LEU A 176 14.27 4.36 -1.38
N TRP A 177 15.53 4.77 -1.23
CA TRP A 177 16.17 4.93 0.08
C TRP A 177 16.07 6.38 0.52
N THR A 178 15.21 6.63 1.50
CA THR A 178 15.10 7.97 2.09
C THR A 178 16.25 8.19 3.07
N LYS A 179 16.89 9.36 3.04
CA LYS A 179 17.89 9.75 4.05
C LYS A 179 17.28 10.63 5.14
N HIS A 180 17.75 10.42 6.37
CA HIS A 180 17.33 11.15 7.57
C HIS A 180 17.69 12.62 7.54
N VAL A 181 18.84 12.96 6.97
CA VAL A 181 19.28 14.35 6.88
C VAL A 181 18.51 14.99 5.74
N HIS A 182 17.73 16.02 6.04
CA HIS A 182 16.87 16.74 5.09
C HIS A 182 17.60 17.26 3.85
N ASN A 183 18.94 17.39 3.91
CA ASN A 183 19.79 17.90 2.83
C ASN A 183 20.60 16.81 2.11
N SER A 184 20.41 15.52 2.42
CA SER A 184 21.06 14.45 1.69
C SER A 184 20.14 13.90 0.59
N PRO A 185 20.62 13.77 -0.66
CA PRO A 185 19.80 13.28 -1.75
C PRO A 185 19.39 11.83 -1.49
N ASP A 186 18.11 11.55 -1.70
CA ASP A 186 17.58 10.20 -1.69
C ASP A 186 18.10 9.42 -2.89
N THR A 187 17.99 8.09 -2.86
CA THR A 187 18.55 7.24 -3.92
C THR A 187 17.52 6.22 -4.38
N TRP A 188 17.26 6.23 -5.68
CA TRP A 188 16.39 5.29 -6.36
C TRP A 188 17.17 4.07 -6.87
N PHE A 189 16.59 2.89 -6.71
CA PHE A 189 17.13 1.64 -7.22
C PHE A 189 16.07 0.91 -8.02
N ASN A 190 16.39 0.60 -9.29
CA ASN A 190 15.57 -0.32 -10.06
C ASN A 190 15.80 -1.75 -9.53
N ARG A 191 14.73 -2.41 -9.08
CA ARG A 191 14.74 -3.81 -8.60
C ARG A 191 14.25 -4.79 -9.66
N GLY A 192 13.98 -4.31 -10.86
CA GLY A 192 13.54 -5.08 -12.01
C GLY A 192 12.10 -5.56 -11.89
N LYS A 193 11.78 -6.57 -12.69
CA LYS A 193 10.48 -7.22 -12.75
C LYS A 193 10.64 -8.69 -13.18
N PRO A 194 9.61 -9.53 -13.02
CA PRO A 194 9.66 -10.89 -13.55
C PRO A 194 9.86 -10.89 -15.07
N ALA A 195 10.61 -11.87 -15.58
CA ALA A 195 10.91 -11.97 -17.01
C ALA A 195 9.64 -12.05 -17.86
N GLY A 196 9.56 -11.21 -18.90
CA GLY A 196 8.41 -11.15 -19.80
C GLY A 196 7.12 -10.59 -19.19
N LYS A 197 7.13 -10.08 -17.95
CA LYS A 197 5.95 -9.54 -17.27
C LYS A 197 6.08 -8.04 -17.00
N VAL A 198 4.94 -7.41 -16.69
CA VAL A 198 4.83 -6.02 -16.24
C VAL A 198 4.19 -6.04 -14.86
N ILE A 199 4.80 -5.36 -13.89
CA ILE A 199 4.23 -5.21 -12.55
C ILE A 199 3.13 -4.17 -12.60
N ARG A 200 2.02 -4.46 -11.93
CA ARG A 200 0.86 -3.56 -11.78
C ARG A 200 0.66 -3.13 -10.33
N HIS A 201 0.74 -4.06 -9.39
CA HIS A 201 0.66 -3.75 -7.96
C HIS A 201 1.79 -4.41 -7.18
N ILE A 202 2.08 -3.85 -6.01
CA ILE A 202 3.08 -4.39 -5.09
C ILE A 202 2.48 -4.58 -3.69
N HIS A 203 2.90 -5.65 -3.03
CA HIS A 203 2.53 -5.94 -1.64
C HIS A 203 3.76 -6.37 -0.87
N ALA A 204 3.80 -6.11 0.43
CA ALA A 204 4.94 -6.52 1.21
C ALA A 204 4.55 -6.96 2.61
N SER A 205 5.37 -7.86 3.15
CA SER A 205 5.33 -8.16 4.58
C SER A 205 6.15 -7.12 5.35
N ARG A 206 5.86 -7.00 6.65
CA ARG A 206 6.66 -6.21 7.60
C ARG A 206 8.15 -6.57 7.64
N GLY A 207 8.52 -7.78 7.22
CA GLY A 207 9.91 -8.26 7.13
C GLY A 207 10.61 -7.94 5.79
N GLY A 208 10.04 -7.07 4.95
CA GLY A 208 10.67 -6.63 3.69
C GLY A 208 10.56 -7.62 2.53
N LEU A 209 9.84 -8.73 2.69
CA LEU A 209 9.49 -9.59 1.54
C LEU A 209 8.44 -8.90 0.68
N ARG A 210 8.74 -8.78 -0.61
CA ARG A 210 7.94 -8.04 -1.59
C ARG A 210 7.33 -9.01 -2.59
N TRP A 211 6.12 -8.69 -3.00
CA TRP A 211 5.29 -9.45 -3.92
C TRP A 211 4.77 -8.50 -4.99
N ALA A 212 4.76 -8.94 -6.23
CA ALA A 212 4.25 -8.19 -7.36
C ALA A 212 3.01 -8.90 -7.92
N ILE A 213 1.98 -8.12 -8.22
CA ILE A 213 0.86 -8.55 -9.05
C ILE A 213 1.15 -8.05 -10.46
N THR A 214 1.17 -8.94 -11.43
CA THR A 214 1.50 -8.61 -12.83
C THR A 214 0.24 -8.39 -13.65
N THR A 215 0.38 -7.67 -14.76
CA THR A 215 -0.74 -7.37 -15.69
C THR A 215 -1.35 -8.62 -16.32
N ASP A 216 -0.57 -9.68 -16.48
CA ASP A 216 -1.05 -10.99 -16.94
C ASP A 216 -1.82 -11.79 -15.87
N GLY A 217 -1.89 -11.29 -14.64
CA GLY A 217 -2.63 -11.90 -13.54
C GLY A 217 -1.86 -12.95 -12.76
N SER A 218 -0.54 -12.79 -12.62
CA SER A 218 0.31 -13.62 -11.75
C SER A 218 0.65 -12.89 -10.44
N VAL A 219 0.92 -13.65 -9.38
CA VAL A 219 1.57 -13.17 -8.15
C VAL A 219 3.02 -13.64 -8.17
N CYS A 220 3.98 -12.73 -8.04
CA CYS A 220 5.40 -13.05 -8.10
C CYS A 220 6.14 -12.58 -6.84
N ARG A 221 7.06 -13.39 -6.32
CA ARG A 221 7.87 -13.03 -5.13
C ARG A 221 9.19 -12.39 -5.54
N ALA A 222 9.55 -11.25 -4.97
CA ALA A 222 10.84 -10.60 -5.24
C ALA A 222 11.93 -11.05 -4.24
N ILE A 223 12.68 -12.10 -4.59
CA ILE A 223 13.72 -12.72 -3.73
C ILE A 223 15.07 -12.88 -4.45
N GLY A 224 15.44 -11.93 -5.32
CA GLY A 224 16.61 -12.03 -6.20
C GLY A 224 16.30 -12.79 -7.49
N ALA A 225 15.42 -13.78 -7.42
CA ALA A 225 14.62 -14.29 -8.54
C ALA A 225 13.16 -13.82 -8.41
N TRP A 226 12.36 -14.12 -9.44
CA TRP A 226 10.92 -13.80 -9.50
C TRP A 226 10.07 -15.07 -9.75
N PRO A 227 9.99 -16.02 -8.80
CA PRO A 227 9.02 -17.10 -8.91
C PRO A 227 7.61 -16.53 -8.94
N CYS A 228 6.82 -16.98 -9.90
CA CYS A 228 5.47 -16.51 -10.16
C CYS A 228 4.46 -17.65 -10.06
N TYR A 229 3.28 -17.32 -9.55
CA TYR A 229 2.16 -18.22 -9.34
C TYR A 229 0.94 -17.64 -10.01
N SER A 230 0.22 -18.46 -10.76
CA SER A 230 -0.97 -18.05 -11.51
C SER A 230 -2.04 -19.11 -11.42
N LEU A 231 -3.27 -18.74 -11.76
CA LEU A 231 -4.39 -19.67 -11.92
C LEU A 231 -4.58 -19.94 -13.42
N PRO A 232 -4.76 -21.21 -13.85
CA PRO A 232 -4.86 -21.54 -15.28
C PRO A 232 -6.00 -20.81 -16.02
N ASN A 233 -7.13 -20.60 -15.35
CA ASN A 233 -8.36 -20.07 -15.96
C ASN A 233 -8.82 -18.74 -15.37
N ARG A 234 -7.97 -18.04 -14.61
CA ARG A 234 -8.33 -16.81 -13.92
C ARG A 234 -7.16 -15.84 -13.86
N LYS A 235 -7.45 -14.54 -14.02
CA LYS A 235 -6.47 -13.47 -13.83
C LYS A 235 -6.57 -12.90 -12.42
N ILE A 236 -5.44 -12.73 -11.76
CA ILE A 236 -5.35 -12.08 -10.46
C ILE A 236 -5.40 -10.56 -10.66
N LEU A 237 -6.39 -9.93 -10.03
CA LEU A 237 -6.64 -8.48 -10.12
C LEU A 237 -5.93 -7.72 -9.02
N ASP A 238 -5.99 -8.17 -7.78
CA ASP A 238 -5.16 -7.60 -6.73
C ASP A 238 -5.10 -8.58 -5.59
N CYS A 239 -4.19 -8.37 -4.66
CA CYS A 239 -4.13 -9.17 -3.45
C CYS A 239 -4.06 -8.30 -2.20
N SER A 240 -4.27 -8.95 -1.07
CA SER A 240 -4.01 -8.40 0.25
C SER A 240 -2.50 -8.42 0.50
N ASP A 241 -2.01 -7.62 1.46
CA ASP A 241 -0.65 -7.83 1.96
C ASP A 241 -0.48 -9.26 2.51
N PRO A 242 0.72 -9.85 2.37
CA PRO A 242 0.99 -11.21 2.81
C PRO A 242 0.97 -11.34 4.34
N PHE A 243 0.23 -12.31 4.83
CA PHE A 243 0.15 -12.67 6.25
C PHE A 243 0.72 -14.06 6.51
N LEU A 244 1.13 -14.31 7.76
CA LEU A 244 1.68 -15.60 8.18
C LEU A 244 0.57 -16.58 8.55
N THR A 245 0.76 -17.83 8.18
CA THR A 245 -0.05 -19.01 8.54
C THR A 245 0.88 -20.13 8.96
N SER A 246 0.34 -21.20 9.56
CA SER A 246 1.11 -22.41 9.89
C SER A 246 1.78 -23.05 8.66
N ALA A 247 1.16 -22.92 7.49
CA ALA A 247 1.65 -23.45 6.22
C ALA A 247 2.70 -22.58 5.52
N GLY A 248 2.92 -21.34 5.97
CA GLY A 248 3.77 -20.36 5.28
C GLY A 248 3.08 -19.02 5.11
N ARG A 249 3.34 -18.32 4.00
CA ARG A 249 2.78 -16.97 3.75
C ARG A 249 1.57 -17.07 2.85
N SER A 250 0.49 -16.40 3.24
CA SER A 250 -0.75 -16.39 2.48
C SER A 250 -1.18 -14.98 2.10
N MET A 251 -1.93 -14.86 1.02
CA MET A 251 -2.57 -13.63 0.56
C MET A 251 -4.00 -13.96 0.15
N PHE A 252 -4.92 -13.02 0.35
CA PHE A 252 -6.25 -13.06 -0.25
C PHE A 252 -6.22 -12.29 -1.55
N CYS A 253 -6.64 -12.91 -2.64
CA CYS A 253 -6.55 -12.35 -3.98
C CYS A 253 -7.92 -12.29 -4.63
N ASN A 254 -8.23 -11.14 -5.20
CA ASN A 254 -9.38 -10.97 -6.08
C ASN A 254 -9.00 -11.42 -7.47
N THR A 255 -9.89 -12.17 -8.11
CA THR A 255 -9.63 -12.75 -9.42
C THR A 255 -10.84 -12.57 -10.32
N VAL A 256 -10.60 -12.51 -11.63
CA VAL A 256 -11.64 -12.56 -12.65
C VAL A 256 -11.42 -13.78 -13.54
N GLY A 257 -12.51 -14.44 -13.95
CA GLY A 257 -12.44 -15.48 -14.96
C GLY A 257 -11.89 -14.94 -16.28
N THR A 258 -11.41 -15.83 -17.16
CA THR A 258 -10.97 -15.43 -18.50
C THR A 258 -12.13 -14.88 -19.32
N VAL A 259 -11.84 -14.26 -20.47
CA VAL A 259 -12.80 -13.54 -21.34
C VAL A 259 -14.09 -14.33 -21.61
N TYR A 260 -14.03 -15.67 -21.61
CA TYR A 260 -15.16 -16.54 -21.87
C TYR A 260 -16.13 -16.73 -20.67
N ASN A 261 -15.77 -16.32 -19.44
CA ASN A 261 -16.64 -16.38 -18.26
C ASN A 261 -16.22 -15.36 -17.18
N PRO A 262 -16.60 -14.07 -17.31
CA PRO A 262 -16.20 -13.02 -16.38
C PRO A 262 -16.97 -13.13 -15.06
N SER A 263 -16.51 -14.02 -14.18
CA SER A 263 -16.97 -14.13 -12.79
C SER A 263 -15.89 -13.57 -11.87
N TYR A 264 -16.27 -12.76 -10.86
CA TYR A 264 -15.36 -12.31 -9.81
C TYR A 264 -15.33 -13.32 -8.67
N SER A 265 -14.14 -13.60 -8.15
CA SER A 265 -13.97 -14.59 -7.07
C SER A 265 -12.76 -14.29 -6.20
N GLY A 266 -12.91 -14.54 -4.92
CA GLY A 266 -11.85 -14.46 -3.93
C GLY A 266 -11.12 -15.79 -3.84
N TYR A 267 -9.80 -15.74 -3.78
CA TYR A 267 -8.97 -16.90 -3.51
C TYR A 267 -8.00 -16.60 -2.38
N ARG A 268 -7.66 -17.61 -1.58
CA ARG A 268 -6.46 -17.56 -0.75
C ARG A 268 -5.35 -18.31 -1.46
N VAL A 269 -4.23 -17.63 -1.71
CA VAL A 269 -2.99 -18.29 -2.11
C VAL A 269 -2.13 -18.51 -0.88
N SER A 270 -1.58 -19.71 -0.73
CA SER A 270 -0.63 -20.07 0.32
C SER A 270 0.67 -20.53 -0.31
N ILE A 271 1.76 -19.84 0.01
CA ILE A 271 3.08 -20.05 -0.58
C ILE A 271 3.99 -20.58 0.52
N TYR A 272 4.44 -21.81 0.30
CA TYR A 272 5.20 -22.58 1.27
C TYR A 272 6.65 -22.09 1.32
N TYR A 273 7.37 -22.47 2.38
CA TYR A 273 8.79 -22.14 2.51
C TYR A 273 9.64 -22.71 1.37
N VAL A 274 9.17 -23.79 0.73
CA VAL A 274 9.70 -24.28 -0.54
C VAL A 274 9.27 -23.31 -1.65
N ILE A 275 10.25 -22.60 -2.19
CA ILE A 275 10.12 -21.38 -3.01
C ILE A 275 9.22 -21.56 -4.27
N TYR A 276 8.88 -22.77 -4.68
CA TYR A 276 8.20 -23.04 -5.96
C TYR A 276 6.76 -23.55 -5.86
N CYS A 277 6.23 -23.76 -4.66
CA CYS A 277 4.88 -24.32 -4.50
C CYS A 277 3.90 -23.30 -3.93
N ALA A 278 2.74 -23.18 -4.58
CA ALA A 278 1.60 -22.43 -4.08
C ALA A 278 0.33 -23.30 -4.11
N SER A 279 -0.49 -23.23 -3.08
CA SER A 279 -1.84 -23.79 -3.06
C SER A 279 -2.87 -22.68 -3.15
N TRP A 280 -3.97 -22.95 -3.86
CA TRP A 280 -5.06 -22.01 -4.06
C TRP A 280 -6.33 -22.59 -3.45
N VAL A 281 -6.98 -21.82 -2.58
CA VAL A 281 -8.26 -22.19 -1.97
C VAL A 281 -9.30 -21.17 -2.41
N PHE A 282 -10.40 -21.65 -2.99
CA PHE A 282 -11.54 -20.81 -3.34
C PHE A 282 -12.19 -20.24 -2.08
N GLY A 283 -12.36 -18.93 -2.04
CA GLY A 283 -12.93 -18.19 -0.91
C GLY A 283 -14.39 -17.77 -1.13
N GLY A 284 -14.95 -17.95 -2.34
CA GLY A 284 -16.30 -17.54 -2.69
C GLY A 284 -16.36 -16.46 -3.78
N PRO A 285 -17.56 -16.13 -4.28
CA PRO A 285 -17.80 -14.96 -5.12
C PRO A 285 -17.46 -13.65 -4.35
N VAL A 286 -17.07 -12.60 -5.10
CA VAL A 286 -16.72 -11.26 -4.56
C VAL A 286 -17.84 -10.29 -4.86
#